data_AF-A0A2V9D3N1-F1
#
_entry.id   AF-A0A2V9D3N1-F1
#
_cell.length_a   1.000
_cell.length_b   1.000
_cell.length_c   1.000
_cell.angle_alpha   90.00
_cell.angle_beta   90.00
_cell.angle_gamma   90.00
#
_symmetry.space_group_name_H-M   'P 1'
#
loop_
_entity.id
_entity.type
_entity.pdbx_description
1 polymer ?
#
loop_
_entity_poly.entity_id
_entity_poly.type
_entity_poly.pdbx_seq_one_letter_code
_entity_poly.pdbx_strand_id
1 'polypeptide(L)'
;MRRAGKSHKTRKARRVTAPTQVKLFRKKELREGRSKEVSRPAVDPAIEQQLRAFEEAVQNFQQQKYAKAKAVFEKVLTGPGKDLAEQRLQRSDPVVPHSPEEHYQQGVAMMNMGRWDEAREHLLRARKLAPKADYVIYAMAALDCLTGEAESAMENLKLAIQLRPENRYHARNDEDFAFLQEDPRFTELLYPDRDGSGT
;
A
#
# COMPACT_ATOMS: atom_id res chain seq x y z
N MET A 1 -16.01 -54.84 34.99
CA MET A 1 -17.16 -54.23 35.70
C MET A 1 -17.43 -52.85 35.11
N ARG A 2 -18.72 -52.47 35.07
CA ARG A 2 -19.37 -51.20 34.63
C ARG A 2 -19.84 -51.13 33.17
N ARG A 3 -21.19 -51.10 33.10
CA ARG A 3 -22.15 -50.88 31.99
C ARG A 3 -22.05 -49.42 31.49
N ALA A 4 -22.64 -48.94 30.38
CA ALA A 4 -23.91 -49.23 29.70
C ALA A 4 -23.84 -48.64 28.25
N GLY A 5 -24.49 -49.19 27.22
CA GLY A 5 -25.91 -49.01 26.86
C GLY A 5 -26.07 -47.84 25.85
N LYS A 6 -26.80 -47.87 24.73
CA LYS A 6 -27.93 -48.68 24.26
C LYS A 6 -28.08 -48.60 22.73
N SER A 7 -28.81 -49.60 22.22
CA SER A 7 -29.31 -49.88 20.87
C SER A 7 -29.77 -48.71 19.98
N HIS A 8 -29.55 -48.93 18.68
CA HIS A 8 -30.20 -48.25 17.55
C HIS A 8 -31.11 -49.22 16.78
N LYS A 9 -32.01 -48.64 15.98
CA LYS A 9 -32.98 -49.23 15.03
C LYS A 9 -34.37 -49.47 15.64
N THR A 10 -35.51 -49.19 14.99
CA THR A 10 -35.89 -48.72 13.64
C THR A 10 -37.39 -48.44 13.67
N ARG A 11 -37.92 -47.50 12.88
CA ARG A 11 -38.99 -47.73 11.87
C ARG A 11 -39.54 -46.42 11.28
N LYS A 12 -39.74 -46.47 9.96
CA LYS A 12 -40.36 -45.45 9.09
C LYS A 12 -41.82 -45.84 8.77
N ALA A 13 -42.57 -44.81 8.33
CA ALA A 13 -43.81 -44.79 7.55
C ALA A 13 -45.12 -45.06 8.33
N ARG A 14 -46.26 -44.40 8.08
CA ARG A 14 -46.83 -43.98 6.78
C ARG A 14 -48.01 -42.98 6.95
N ARG A 15 -48.14 -42.06 5.98
CA ARG A 15 -49.26 -41.23 5.46
C ARG A 15 -50.62 -41.17 6.17
N VAL A 16 -51.19 -39.95 6.22
CA VAL A 16 -52.60 -39.67 5.85
C VAL A 16 -52.70 -38.32 5.11
N THR A 17 -53.61 -38.23 4.15
CA THR A 17 -53.81 -37.21 3.11
C THR A 17 -55.01 -36.27 3.39
N ALA A 18 -54.84 -34.98 2.97
CA ALA A 18 -55.84 -34.00 2.45
C ALA A 18 -56.96 -33.46 3.38
N PRO A 19 -57.68 -32.36 3.04
CA PRO A 19 -57.39 -31.23 2.14
C PRO A 19 -57.57 -29.82 2.80
N THR A 20 -57.10 -28.81 2.07
CA THR A 20 -57.29 -27.37 2.27
C THR A 20 -58.74 -26.91 2.07
N GLN A 21 -59.26 -26.01 2.93
CA GLN A 21 -60.08 -24.86 2.52
C GLN A 21 -60.25 -23.78 3.64
N VAL A 22 -59.58 -22.65 3.40
CA VAL A 22 -60.00 -21.23 3.55
C VAL A 22 -60.79 -20.79 4.79
N LYS A 23 -60.18 -19.92 5.61
CA LYS A 23 -60.88 -18.77 6.20
C LYS A 23 -60.11 -17.48 5.95
N LEU A 24 -60.75 -16.65 5.12
CA LEU A 24 -60.46 -15.28 4.76
C LEU A 24 -60.47 -14.39 6.02
N PHE A 25 -59.31 -13.85 6.41
CA PHE A 25 -59.23 -12.79 7.42
C PHE A 25 -58.61 -11.53 6.82
N ARG A 26 -59.50 -10.53 6.66
CA ARG A 26 -59.34 -9.07 6.59
C ARG A 26 -57.93 -8.51 6.34
N LYS A 27 -57.80 -7.84 5.19
CA LYS A 27 -56.79 -6.82 4.87
C LYS A 27 -56.57 -5.88 6.05
N LYS A 28 -55.35 -5.87 6.60
CA LYS A 28 -54.81 -4.75 7.35
C LYS A 28 -53.83 -4.06 6.40
N GLU A 29 -54.19 -2.86 5.96
CA GLU A 29 -53.36 -2.02 5.10
C GLU A 29 -51.98 -1.86 5.75
N LEU A 30 -50.94 -2.42 5.11
CA LEU A 30 -49.57 -1.98 5.35
C LEU A 30 -49.51 -0.53 4.83
N ARG A 31 -49.46 0.43 5.75
CA ARG A 31 -48.92 1.75 5.43
C ARG A 31 -47.49 1.53 4.98
N GLU A 32 -47.25 1.65 3.67
CA GLU A 32 -45.91 1.84 3.12
C GLU A 32 -45.29 3.04 3.83
N GLY A 33 -44.35 2.75 4.72
CA GLY A 33 -43.45 3.76 5.24
C GLY A 33 -42.70 4.30 4.04
N ARG A 34 -43.11 5.48 3.58
CA ARG A 34 -42.42 6.26 2.55
C ARG A 34 -41.01 6.48 3.06
N SER A 35 -40.07 5.65 2.59
CA SER A 35 -38.64 5.86 2.76
C SER A 35 -38.38 7.28 2.27
N LYS A 36 -38.10 8.20 3.20
CA LYS A 36 -37.59 9.51 2.82
C LYS A 36 -36.22 9.24 2.21
N GLU A 37 -36.15 9.16 0.89
CA GLU A 37 -34.89 9.36 0.17
C GLU A 37 -34.30 10.65 0.73
N VAL A 38 -33.17 10.51 1.43
CA VAL A 38 -32.37 11.65 1.84
C VAL A 38 -31.84 12.24 0.53
N SER A 39 -32.55 13.22 -0.01
CA SER A 39 -32.08 13.98 -1.17
C SER A 39 -30.76 14.59 -0.76
N ARG A 40 -29.65 14.03 -1.26
CA ARG A 40 -28.36 14.72 -1.20
C ARG A 40 -28.59 16.11 -1.80
N PRO A 41 -28.14 17.21 -1.18
CA PRO A 41 -28.28 18.52 -1.78
C PRO A 41 -27.69 18.45 -3.19
N ALA A 42 -28.50 18.82 -4.19
CA ALA A 42 -28.09 18.77 -5.58
C ALA A 42 -26.88 19.70 -5.72
N VAL A 43 -25.70 19.12 -6.00
CA VAL A 43 -24.52 19.90 -6.36
C VAL A 43 -24.87 20.62 -7.67
N ASP A 44 -24.57 21.93 -7.75
CA ASP A 44 -24.83 22.72 -8.96
C ASP A 44 -24.29 21.98 -10.20
N PRO A 45 -25.09 21.80 -11.27
CA PRO A 45 -24.65 21.12 -12.49
C PRO A 45 -23.32 21.64 -13.06
N ALA A 46 -23.01 22.93 -12.89
CA ALA A 46 -21.74 23.53 -13.29
C ALA A 46 -20.56 23.00 -12.45
N ILE A 47 -20.76 22.84 -11.14
CA ILE A 47 -19.78 22.25 -10.22
C ILE A 47 -19.61 20.76 -10.52
N GLU A 48 -20.70 20.04 -10.82
CA GLU A 48 -20.62 18.63 -11.18
C GLU A 48 -19.83 18.42 -12.48
N GLN A 49 -20.06 19.25 -13.49
CA GLN A 49 -19.30 19.21 -14.74
C GLN A 49 -17.81 19.52 -14.51
N GLN A 50 -17.50 20.48 -13.63
CA GLN A 50 -16.14 20.84 -13.30
C GLN A 50 -15.41 19.72 -12.53
N LEU A 51 -16.09 19.01 -11.62
CA LEU A 51 -15.53 17.84 -10.94
C LEU A 51 -15.22 16.70 -11.91
N ARG A 52 -16.08 16.45 -12.91
CA ARG A 52 -15.79 15.46 -13.96
C ARG A 52 -14.57 15.85 -14.81
N ALA A 53 -14.45 17.13 -15.16
CA ALA A 53 -13.27 17.64 -15.86
C ALA A 53 -11.99 17.49 -15.02
N PHE A 54 -12.09 17.68 -13.70
CA PHE A 54 -10.96 17.43 -12.80
C PHE A 54 -10.54 15.95 -12.80
N GLU A 55 -11.50 15.01 -12.70
CA GLU A 55 -11.21 13.58 -12.78
C GLU A 55 -10.55 13.20 -14.12
N GLU A 56 -11.00 13.78 -15.23
CA GLU A 56 -10.37 13.62 -16.54
C GLU A 56 -8.93 14.16 -16.58
N ALA A 57 -8.67 15.31 -15.97
CA ALA A 57 -7.34 15.89 -15.90
C ALA A 57 -6.36 14.98 -15.12
N VAL A 58 -6.81 14.43 -13.99
CA VAL A 58 -6.04 13.47 -13.19
C VAL A 58 -5.74 12.20 -14.00
N GLN A 59 -6.71 11.66 -14.74
CA GLN A 59 -6.48 10.49 -15.61
C GLN A 59 -5.45 10.79 -16.71
N ASN A 60 -5.54 11.95 -17.36
CA ASN A 60 -4.55 12.34 -18.37
C ASN A 60 -3.15 12.49 -17.76
N PHE A 61 -3.05 13.03 -16.54
CA PHE A 61 -1.78 13.17 -15.83
C PHE A 61 -1.15 11.81 -15.52
N GLN A 62 -1.93 10.86 -15.00
CA GLN A 62 -1.48 9.49 -14.72
C GLN A 62 -1.03 8.75 -15.98
N GLN A 63 -1.65 9.04 -17.13
CA GLN A 63 -1.27 8.50 -18.44
C GLN A 63 -0.10 9.25 -19.09
N GLN A 64 0.61 10.12 -18.36
CA GLN A 64 1.71 10.95 -18.84
C GLN A 64 1.34 11.91 -19.99
N LYS A 65 0.04 12.19 -20.18
CA LYS A 65 -0.47 13.15 -21.18
C LYS A 65 -0.48 14.56 -20.60
N TYR A 66 0.69 15.05 -20.18
CA TYR A 66 0.82 16.28 -19.39
C TYR A 66 0.24 17.52 -20.06
N ALA A 67 0.44 17.70 -21.37
CA ALA A 67 -0.11 18.84 -22.11
C ALA A 67 -1.64 18.88 -22.07
N LYS A 68 -2.28 17.70 -22.19
CA LYS A 68 -3.74 17.58 -22.10
C LYS A 68 -4.22 17.80 -20.67
N ALA A 69 -3.56 17.17 -19.70
CA ALA A 69 -3.87 17.35 -18.28
C ALA A 69 -3.82 18.82 -17.86
N LYS A 70 -2.76 19.54 -18.27
CA LYS A 70 -2.58 20.97 -17.98
C LYS A 70 -3.74 21.82 -18.51
N ALA A 71 -4.11 21.65 -19.78
CA ALA A 71 -5.21 22.42 -20.37
C ALA A 71 -6.55 22.21 -19.64
N VAL A 72 -6.81 20.97 -19.18
CA VAL A 72 -8.03 20.66 -18.42
C VAL A 72 -7.94 21.20 -16.99
N PHE A 73 -6.79 21.11 -16.32
CA PHE A 73 -6.58 21.71 -15.00
C PHE A 73 -6.76 23.22 -14.99
N GLU A 74 -6.20 23.93 -15.98
CA GLU A 74 -6.37 25.40 -16.11
C GLU A 74 -7.85 25.76 -16.21
N LYS A 75 -8.62 25.01 -16.99
CA LYS A 75 -10.06 25.19 -17.09
C LYS A 75 -10.76 24.94 -15.74
N VAL A 76 -10.39 23.87 -15.03
CA VAL A 76 -10.96 23.56 -13.70
C VAL A 76 -10.63 24.65 -12.68
N LEU A 77 -9.44 25.26 -12.70
CA LEU A 77 -9.05 26.28 -11.74
C LEU A 77 -9.83 27.60 -11.90
N THR A 78 -10.47 27.82 -13.05
CA THR A 78 -11.26 29.04 -13.31
C THR A 78 -12.76 28.89 -13.01
N GLY A 79 -13.23 27.68 -12.68
CA GLY A 79 -14.65 27.41 -12.48
C GLY A 79 -15.12 27.55 -11.02
N PRO A 80 -16.45 27.61 -10.79
CA PRO A 80 -17.07 27.87 -9.48
C PRO A 80 -16.81 26.79 -8.41
N GLY A 81 -16.44 25.57 -8.81
CA GLY A 81 -16.16 24.42 -7.95
C GLY A 81 -14.68 24.20 -7.64
N LYS A 82 -13.81 25.22 -7.81
CA LYS A 82 -12.36 25.09 -7.59
C LYS A 82 -12.04 24.54 -6.20
N ASP A 83 -12.65 25.12 -5.16
CA ASP A 83 -12.39 24.72 -3.76
C ASP A 83 -12.85 23.27 -3.47
N LEU A 84 -13.91 22.82 -4.15
CA LEU A 84 -14.38 21.44 -4.08
C LEU A 84 -13.44 20.48 -4.80
N ALA A 85 -12.86 20.87 -5.93
CA ALA A 85 -11.85 20.09 -6.63
C ALA A 85 -10.56 19.95 -5.79
N GLU A 86 -10.13 21.04 -5.13
CA GLU A 86 -9.01 21.02 -4.18
C GLU A 86 -9.31 20.12 -2.97
N GLN A 87 -10.51 20.22 -2.39
CA GLN A 87 -10.93 19.33 -1.31
C GLN A 87 -11.02 17.86 -1.77
N ARG A 88 -11.41 17.60 -3.02
CA ARG A 88 -11.45 16.26 -3.62
C ARG A 88 -10.04 15.68 -3.75
N LEU A 89 -9.07 16.51 -4.14
CA LEU A 89 -7.66 16.11 -4.20
C LEU A 89 -7.11 15.76 -2.81
N GLN A 90 -7.43 16.57 -1.80
CA GLN A 90 -7.04 16.30 -0.41
C GLN A 90 -7.70 15.03 0.16
N ARG A 91 -8.88 14.67 -0.32
CA ARG A 91 -9.62 13.46 0.06
C ARG A 91 -9.36 12.27 -0.88
N SER A 92 -8.51 12.45 -1.89
CA SER A 92 -8.13 11.35 -2.76
C SER A 92 -7.37 10.34 -1.90
N ASP A 93 -7.69 9.06 -2.09
CA ASP A 93 -7.03 8.01 -1.31
C ASP A 93 -5.52 8.17 -1.45
N PRO A 94 -4.76 8.12 -0.33
CA PRO A 94 -3.31 8.13 -0.41
C PRO A 94 -2.90 7.04 -1.38
N VAL A 95 -2.00 7.35 -2.31
CA VAL A 95 -1.45 6.35 -3.23
C VAL A 95 -0.76 5.31 -2.37
N VAL A 96 -1.45 4.18 -2.15
CA VAL A 96 -0.93 3.10 -1.33
C VAL A 96 0.11 2.39 -2.16
N PRO A 97 1.39 2.34 -1.74
CA PRO A 97 2.40 1.57 -2.45
C PRO A 97 2.00 0.09 -2.48
N HIS A 98 2.16 -0.56 -3.62
CA HIS A 98 1.76 -1.96 -3.83
C HIS A 98 2.91 -2.82 -4.36
N SER A 99 3.94 -2.20 -4.90
CA SER A 99 5.17 -2.87 -5.35
C SER A 99 6.33 -2.67 -4.37
N PRO A 100 7.32 -3.59 -4.37
CA PRO A 100 8.59 -3.36 -3.67
C PRO A 100 9.24 -2.03 -4.07
N GLU A 101 9.18 -1.66 -5.35
CA GLU A 101 9.78 -0.45 -5.91
C GLU A 101 9.12 0.82 -5.37
N GLU A 102 7.80 0.87 -5.29
CA GLU A 102 7.09 2.02 -4.73
C GLU A 102 7.35 2.15 -3.22
N HIS A 103 7.36 1.02 -2.48
CA HIS A 103 7.74 1.05 -1.08
C HIS A 103 9.20 1.52 -0.88
N TYR A 104 10.13 1.07 -1.73
CA TYR A 104 11.51 1.54 -1.73
C TYR A 104 11.61 3.05 -1.98
N GLN A 105 10.94 3.56 -3.02
CA GLN A 105 10.95 4.98 -3.35
C GLN A 105 10.40 5.85 -2.21
N GLN A 106 9.31 5.41 -1.58
CA GLN A 106 8.77 6.08 -0.39
C GLN A 106 9.75 6.01 0.78
N GLY A 107 10.39 4.86 1.02
CA GLY A 107 11.40 4.70 2.05
C GLY A 107 12.56 5.69 1.90
N VAL A 108 13.13 5.78 0.69
CA VAL A 108 14.19 6.73 0.36
C VAL A 108 13.71 8.18 0.50
N ALA A 109 12.49 8.50 0.06
CA ALA A 109 11.93 9.84 0.23
C ALA A 109 11.81 10.22 1.71
N MET A 110 11.41 9.28 2.58
CA MET A 110 11.33 9.50 4.02
C MET A 110 12.72 9.65 4.66
N MET A 111 13.73 8.90 4.20
CA MET A 111 15.13 9.07 4.63
C MET A 111 15.62 10.49 4.33
N ASN A 112 15.39 10.97 3.11
CA ASN A 112 15.79 12.33 2.70
C ASN A 112 15.07 13.43 3.51
N MET A 113 13.91 13.13 4.08
CA MET A 113 13.16 14.03 4.97
C MET A 113 13.52 13.88 6.45
N GLY A 114 14.42 12.95 6.81
CA GLY A 114 14.77 12.64 8.20
C GLY A 114 13.67 11.90 8.97
N ARG A 115 12.69 11.31 8.28
CA ARG A 115 11.54 10.59 8.86
C ARG A 115 11.88 9.10 8.97
N TRP A 116 12.77 8.78 9.91
CA TRP A 116 13.42 7.47 10.00
C TRP A 116 12.47 6.29 10.26
N ASP A 117 11.50 6.45 11.16
CA ASP A 117 10.55 5.38 11.49
C ASP A 117 9.69 4.99 10.27
N GLU A 118 9.25 6.00 9.51
CA GLU A 118 8.44 5.80 8.31
C GLU A 118 9.28 5.21 7.18
N ALA A 119 10.52 5.66 7.02
CA ALA A 119 11.47 5.03 6.11
C ALA A 119 11.61 3.54 6.41
N ARG A 120 11.80 3.18 7.69
CA ARG A 120 11.91 1.79 8.15
C ARG A 120 10.67 0.98 7.81
N GLU A 121 9.47 1.52 8.06
CA GLU A 121 8.20 0.86 7.75
C GLU A 121 8.09 0.53 6.25
N HIS A 122 8.40 1.51 5.40
CA HIS A 122 8.36 1.35 3.94
C HIS A 122 9.41 0.34 3.45
N LEU A 123 10.65 0.43 3.91
CA LEU A 123 11.71 -0.50 3.51
C LEU A 123 11.46 -1.93 3.99
N LEU A 124 10.87 -2.12 5.18
CA LEU A 124 10.46 -3.46 5.66
C LEU A 124 9.38 -4.08 4.78
N ARG A 125 8.39 -3.29 4.33
CA ARG A 125 7.39 -3.76 3.37
C ARG A 125 8.02 -4.10 2.02
N ALA A 126 8.92 -3.27 1.51
CA ALA A 126 9.67 -3.56 0.29
C ALA A 126 10.44 -4.88 0.41
N ARG A 127 11.16 -5.09 1.51
CA ARG A 127 11.94 -6.31 1.77
C ARG A 127 11.05 -7.54 1.92
N LYS A 128 9.85 -7.40 2.49
CA LYS A 128 8.89 -8.50 2.57
C LYS A 128 8.40 -8.92 1.18
N LEU A 129 8.17 -7.97 0.28
CA LEU A 129 7.71 -8.23 -1.08
C LEU A 129 8.85 -8.75 -1.99
N ALA A 130 10.07 -8.26 -1.79
CA ALA A 130 11.27 -8.68 -2.54
C ALA A 130 12.45 -8.98 -1.60
N PRO A 131 12.53 -10.18 -1.00
CA PRO A 131 13.54 -10.51 0.02
C PRO A 131 15.00 -10.52 -0.45
N LYS A 132 15.23 -10.53 -1.77
CA LYS A 132 16.56 -10.56 -2.40
C LYS A 132 16.83 -9.33 -3.27
N ALA A 133 16.00 -8.29 -3.17
CA ALA A 133 16.25 -7.02 -3.83
C ALA A 133 17.42 -6.32 -3.13
N ASP A 134 18.59 -6.33 -3.78
CA ASP A 134 19.82 -5.79 -3.21
C ASP A 134 19.69 -4.28 -2.92
N TYR A 135 19.03 -3.51 -3.79
CA TYR A 135 18.78 -2.08 -3.61
C TYR A 135 17.92 -1.77 -2.37
N VAL A 136 16.97 -2.64 -2.01
CA VAL A 136 16.17 -2.48 -0.78
C VAL A 136 17.04 -2.76 0.45
N ILE A 137 17.82 -3.83 0.40
CA ILE A 137 18.72 -4.21 1.51
C ILE A 137 19.82 -3.15 1.70
N TYR A 138 20.32 -2.58 0.61
CA TYR A 138 21.26 -1.47 0.61
C TYR A 138 20.66 -0.22 1.28
N ALA A 139 19.45 0.18 0.90
CA ALA A 139 18.77 1.32 1.55
C ALA A 139 18.48 1.06 3.03
N MET A 140 18.20 -0.19 3.43
CA MET A 140 18.11 -0.53 4.85
C MET A 140 19.46 -0.37 5.57
N ALA A 141 20.58 -0.74 4.92
CA ALA A 141 21.91 -0.53 5.49
C ALA A 141 22.23 0.95 5.68
N ALA A 142 21.90 1.78 4.68
CA ALA A 142 22.04 3.23 4.77
C ALA A 142 21.18 3.81 5.90
N LEU A 143 19.90 3.40 6.00
CA LEU A 143 19.02 3.81 7.09
C LEU A 143 19.58 3.43 8.46
N ASP A 144 20.00 2.17 8.64
CA ASP A 144 20.59 1.68 9.89
C ASP A 144 21.86 2.48 10.25
N CYS A 145 22.65 2.91 9.26
CA CYS A 145 23.81 3.77 9.51
C CYS A 145 23.40 5.17 9.98
N LEU A 146 22.43 5.80 9.28
CA LEU A 146 21.91 7.12 9.61
C LEU A 146 21.26 7.19 10.99
N THR A 147 20.69 6.08 11.48
CA THR A 147 20.06 5.99 12.80
C THR A 147 20.99 5.44 13.91
N GLY A 148 22.24 5.09 13.58
CA GLY A 148 23.28 4.71 14.53
C GLY A 148 23.37 3.20 14.85
N GLU A 149 22.62 2.36 14.17
CA GLU A 149 22.64 0.89 14.29
C GLU A 149 23.76 0.27 13.44
N ALA A 150 25.02 0.60 13.77
CA ALA A 150 26.20 0.22 12.99
C ALA A 150 26.31 -1.29 12.66
N GLU A 151 25.99 -2.18 13.61
CA GLU A 151 26.04 -3.62 13.36
C GLU A 151 24.99 -4.07 12.32
N SER A 152 23.77 -3.54 12.39
CA SER A 152 22.72 -3.84 11.41
C SER A 152 23.05 -3.26 10.03
N ALA A 153 23.64 -2.06 10.00
CA ALA A 153 24.13 -1.45 8.79
C ALA A 153 25.20 -2.32 8.10
N MET A 154 26.19 -2.81 8.85
CA MET A 154 27.24 -3.70 8.35
C MET A 154 26.70 -5.04 7.84
N GLU A 155 25.75 -5.65 8.56
CA GLU A 155 25.11 -6.90 8.14
C GLU A 155 24.32 -6.74 6.83
N ASN A 156 23.49 -5.69 6.76
CA ASN A 156 22.69 -5.41 5.57
C ASN A 156 23.58 -5.02 4.39
N LEU A 157 24.59 -4.19 4.58
CA LEU A 157 25.52 -3.81 3.51
C LEU A 157 26.28 -5.01 2.98
N LYS A 158 26.75 -5.90 3.87
CA LYS A 158 27.41 -7.14 3.47
C LYS A 158 26.51 -8.02 2.63
N LEU A 159 25.23 -8.16 3.02
CA LEU A 159 24.25 -8.91 2.25
C LEU A 159 23.97 -8.26 0.88
N ALA A 160 23.82 -6.94 0.81
CA ALA A 160 23.62 -6.21 -0.44
C ALA A 160 24.81 -6.40 -1.41
N ILE A 161 26.04 -6.39 -0.90
CA ILE A 161 27.27 -6.65 -1.67
C ILE A 161 27.35 -8.10 -2.14
N GLN A 162 26.91 -9.06 -1.33
CA GLN A 162 26.85 -10.47 -1.73
C GLN A 162 25.85 -10.70 -2.86
N LEU A 163 24.72 -9.99 -2.86
CA LEU A 163 23.71 -10.06 -3.91
C LEU A 163 24.16 -9.34 -5.19
N ARG A 164 24.80 -8.18 -5.04
CA ARG A 164 25.36 -7.35 -6.13
C ARG A 164 26.70 -6.75 -5.71
N PRO A 165 27.84 -7.28 -6.20
CA PRO A 165 29.16 -6.77 -5.85
C PRO A 165 29.38 -5.28 -6.17
N GLU A 166 28.65 -4.73 -7.14
CA GLU A 166 28.69 -3.31 -7.53
C GLU A 166 28.29 -2.37 -6.38
N ASN A 167 27.53 -2.85 -5.40
CA ASN A 167 27.19 -2.09 -4.19
C ASN A 167 28.42 -1.64 -3.39
N ARG A 168 29.58 -2.28 -3.55
CA ARG A 168 30.85 -1.77 -3.00
C ARG A 168 31.19 -0.39 -3.57
N TYR A 169 30.99 -0.19 -4.86
CA TYR A 169 31.29 1.10 -5.50
C TYR A 169 30.31 2.18 -5.02
N HIS A 170 29.02 1.83 -4.88
CA HIS A 170 28.03 2.74 -4.33
C HIS A 170 28.39 3.16 -2.89
N ALA A 171 28.61 2.20 -2.00
CA ALA A 171 28.89 2.48 -0.58
C ALA A 171 30.18 3.27 -0.33
N ARG A 172 31.19 3.16 -1.21
CA ARG A 172 32.42 3.98 -1.12
C ARG A 172 32.17 5.47 -1.32
N ASN A 173 31.15 5.83 -2.10
CA ASN A 173 30.87 7.21 -2.51
C ASN A 173 29.60 7.77 -1.86
N ASP A 174 29.04 7.06 -0.89
CA ASP A 174 27.73 7.35 -0.31
C ASP A 174 27.91 7.91 1.11
N GLU A 175 27.44 9.15 1.29
CA GLU A 175 27.59 9.91 2.54
C GLU A 175 26.74 9.32 3.67
N ASP A 176 25.70 8.54 3.36
CA ASP A 176 24.88 7.87 4.37
C ASP A 176 25.69 6.89 5.22
N PHE A 177 26.82 6.40 4.70
CA PHE A 177 27.75 5.53 5.44
C PHE A 177 28.88 6.27 6.16
N ALA A 178 28.82 7.61 6.27
CA ALA A 178 29.89 8.39 6.91
C ALA A 178 30.24 7.90 8.33
N PHE A 179 29.24 7.45 9.10
CA PHE A 179 29.45 6.92 10.46
C PHE A 179 30.26 5.62 10.51
N LEU A 180 30.28 4.84 9.41
CA LEU A 180 31.05 3.60 9.32
C LEU A 180 32.46 3.80 8.76
N GLN A 181 32.80 4.98 8.24
CA GLN A 181 34.11 5.23 7.58
C GLN A 181 35.30 5.00 8.53
N GLU A 182 35.10 5.24 9.84
CA GLU A 182 36.14 5.01 10.85
C GLU A 182 36.23 3.54 11.31
N ASP A 183 35.27 2.69 10.92
CA ASP A 183 35.28 1.26 11.25
C ASP A 183 36.16 0.48 10.24
N PRO A 184 37.25 -0.17 10.70
CA PRO A 184 38.11 -0.96 9.81
C PRO A 184 37.36 -2.07 9.06
N ARG A 185 36.31 -2.64 9.67
CA ARG A 185 35.48 -3.68 9.05
C ARG A 185 34.73 -3.17 7.83
N PHE A 186 34.33 -1.89 7.84
CA PHE A 186 33.70 -1.25 6.69
C PHE A 186 34.68 -1.13 5.53
N THR A 187 35.92 -0.72 5.82
CA THR A 187 36.99 -0.65 4.81
C THR A 187 37.25 -2.03 4.19
N GLU A 188 37.40 -3.08 4.99
CA GLU A 188 37.57 -4.46 4.50
C GLU A 188 36.36 -4.92 3.66
N LEU A 189 35.15 -4.56 4.09
CA LEU A 189 33.92 -4.84 3.36
C LEU A 189 33.81 -4.08 2.03
N LEU A 190 34.56 -2.99 1.82
CA LEU A 190 34.58 -2.26 0.56
C LEU A 190 35.76 -2.66 -0.32
N TYR A 191 36.89 -3.06 0.25
CA TYR A 191 38.13 -3.41 -0.46
C TYR A 191 38.58 -4.80 -0.01
N PRO A 192 38.01 -5.89 -0.56
CA PRO A 192 38.48 -7.21 -0.23
C PRO A 192 39.87 -7.38 -0.84
N ASP A 193 40.84 -7.85 -0.07
CA ASP A 193 42.20 -8.05 -0.57
C ASP A 193 42.18 -8.82 -1.89
N ARG A 194 42.99 -8.34 -2.85
CA ARG A 194 43.18 -8.97 -4.16
C ARG A 194 44.06 -10.22 -4.06
N ASP A 195 43.91 -11.03 -3.02
CA ASP A 195 44.75 -12.20 -2.81
C ASP A 195 43.94 -13.48 -3.04
N GLY A 196 43.97 -13.98 -4.28
CA GLY A 196 43.44 -15.32 -4.57
C GLY A 196 43.08 -15.65 -6.02
N SER A 197 43.24 -14.74 -6.99
CA SER A 197 43.09 -15.09 -8.42
C SER A 197 44.37 -14.74 -9.20
N GLY A 198 45.33 -15.65 -9.16
CA GLY A 198 46.60 -15.47 -9.85
C GLY A 198 47.63 -16.55 -9.58
N THR A 199 47.24 -17.83 -9.65
CA THR A 199 48.16 -18.94 -9.94
C THR A 199 47.61 -19.72 -11.11
#